data_AF-A0A7C1EDN5-F1
#
_entry.id   AF-A0A7C1EDN5-F1
#
_cell.length_a   1.000
_cell.length_b   1.000
_cell.length_c   1.000
_cell.angle_alpha   90.00
_cell.angle_beta   90.00
_cell.angle_gamma   90.00
#
_symmetry.space_group_name_H-M   'P 1'
#
loop_
_entity.id
_entity.type
_entity.pdbx_description
1 polymer ?
#
loop_
_entity_poly.entity_id
_entity_poly.type
_entity_poly.pdbx_seq_one_letter_code
_entity_poly.pdbx_strand_id
1 'polypeptide(L)' 'MKKNVGEKDKRIRMVSGAVMIVGGFFVSGWIAAALWILGAVLVITGGIGFCGLYALFGINTCPLDKRKGKEK' A
#
# COMPACT_ATOMS: atom_id res chain seq x y z
N MET A 1 -9.93 -8.66 -9.52
CA MET A 1 -10.38 -8.07 -8.24
C MET A 1 -10.70 -6.59 -8.46
N LYS A 2 -11.82 -6.07 -7.95
CA LYS A 2 -12.12 -4.63 -8.02
C LYS A 2 -11.09 -3.88 -7.19
N LYS A 3 -10.29 -3.01 -7.82
CA LYS A 3 -9.36 -2.13 -7.10
C LYS A 3 -10.17 -1.11 -6.29
N ASN A 4 -9.86 -0.96 -5.00
CA ASN A 4 -10.47 0.05 -4.13
C ASN A 4 -9.49 1.16 -3.72
N VAL A 5 -8.20 0.97 -4.01
CA VAL A 5 -7.11 1.89 -3.67
C VAL A 5 -6.75 2.72 -4.91
N GLY A 6 -6.92 4.04 -4.82
CA GLY A 6 -6.47 4.98 -5.86
C GLY A 6 -4.94 5.05 -5.98
N GLU A 7 -4.43 5.56 -7.10
CA GLU A 7 -2.98 5.61 -7.38
C GLU A 7 -2.20 6.41 -6.32
N LYS A 8 -2.80 7.47 -5.78
CA LYS A 8 -2.22 8.26 -4.69
C LYS A 8 -2.03 7.44 -3.42
N ASP A 9 -3.06 6.70 -3.01
CA ASP A 9 -3.06 5.90 -1.79
C ASP A 9 -2.12 4.68 -1.91
N LYS A 10 -2.08 4.07 -3.11
CA LYS A 10 -1.10 3.02 -3.44
C LYS A 10 0.34 3.53 -3.32
N ARG A 11 0.62 4.73 -3.85
CA ARG A 11 1.95 5.35 -3.77
C ARG A 11 2.33 5.65 -2.34
N ILE A 12 1.43 6.22 -1.54
CA ILE A 12 1.68 6.52 -0.12
C ILE A 12 2.03 5.23 0.63
N ARG A 13 1.28 4.14 0.43
CA ARG A 13 1.54 2.83 1.07
C ARG A 13 2.86 2.20 0.63
N MET A 14 3.19 2.27 -0.66
CA MET A 14 4.48 1.78 -1.15
C MET A 14 5.64 2.59 -0.58
N VAL A 15 5.53 3.92 -0.56
CA VAL A 15 6.57 4.81 -0.04
C VAL A 15 6.73 4.61 1.47
N SER A 16 5.64 4.59 2.24
CA SER A 16 5.72 4.39 3.69
C SER A 16 6.27 3.00 4.05
N GLY A 17 5.83 1.95 3.35
CA GLY A 17 6.35 0.60 3.54
C GLY A 17 7.84 0.50 3.21
N ALA A 18 8.29 1.11 2.12
CA ALA A 18 9.71 1.16 1.76
C ALA A 18 10.54 1.92 2.82
N VAL A 19 10.05 3.06 3.32
CA VAL A 19 10.72 3.83 4.37
C VAL A 19 10.83 3.02 5.67
N MET A 20 9.79 2.28 6.07
CA MET A 20 9.85 1.41 7.25
C MET A 20 10.86 0.27 7.08
N ILE A 21 10.91 -0.37 5.90
CA ILE A 21 11.88 -1.44 5.62
C ILE A 21 13.31 -0.90 5.71
N VAL A 22 13.58 0.23 5.05
CA VAL A 22 14.89 0.90 5.09
C VAL A 22 15.25 1.33 6.51
N GLY A 23 14.30 1.93 7.24
CA GLY A 23 14.47 2.32 8.64
C GLY A 23 14.82 1.14 9.56
N GLY A 24 14.27 -0.05 9.27
CA GLY A 24 14.58 -1.28 10.01
C GLY A 24 16.04 -1.70 9.94
N PHE A 25 16.82 -1.27 8.93
CA PHE A 25 18.27 -1.51 8.87
C PHE A 25 19.08 -0.60 9.80
N PHE A 26 18.51 0.51 10.26
CA PHE A 26 19.17 1.47 11.16
C PHE A 26 18.88 1.21 12.65
N VAL A 27 17.95 0.30 12.95
CA VAL A 27 17.60 -0.12 14.31
C VAL A 27 17.87 -1.61 14.49
N SER A 28 17.97 -2.07 15.74
CA SER A 28 18.26 -3.47 16.07
C SER A 28 17.24 -4.07 17.03
N GLY A 29 17.28 -5.39 17.17
CA GLY A 29 16.38 -6.14 18.04
C GLY A 29 14.94 -6.22 17.53
N TRP A 30 14.00 -6.36 18.46
CA TRP A 30 12.59 -6.61 18.15
C TRP A 30 11.94 -5.47 17.33
N ILE A 31 12.44 -4.24 17.46
CA ILE A 31 11.96 -3.07 16.72
C ILE A 31 12.26 -3.20 15.22
N ALA A 32 13.44 -3.71 14.85
CA ALA A 32 13.81 -3.94 13.45
C ALA A 32 12.87 -4.96 12.79
N ALA A 33 12.61 -6.08 13.48
CA ALA A 33 11.70 -7.11 13.01
C ALA A 33 10.27 -6.57 12.83
N ALA A 34 9.78 -5.77 13.79
CA ALA A 34 8.47 -5.14 13.69
C ALA A 34 8.36 -4.19 12.48
N LEU A 35 9.39 -3.37 12.24
CA LEU A 35 9.43 -2.47 11.09
C LEU A 35 9.45 -3.21 9.76
N TRP A 36 10.21 -4.30 9.65
CA TRP A 36 10.25 -5.13 8.45
C TRP A 36 8.91 -5.81 8.17
N ILE A 37 8.25 -6.37 9.20
CA ILE A 37 6.93 -7.00 9.06
C ILE A 37 5.90 -5.96 8.62
N LEU A 38 5.81 -4.82 9.33
CA LEU A 38 4.86 -3.75 9.02
C LEU A 38 5.10 -3.17 7.62
N GLY A 39 6.37 -2.92 7.28
CA GLY A 39 6.75 -2.42 5.97
C GLY A 39 6.41 -3.39 4.84
N ALA A 40 6.69 -4.68 5.01
CA ALA A 40 6.33 -5.72 4.05
C ALA A 40 4.81 -5.81 3.85
N VAL A 41 4.04 -5.79 4.94
CA VAL A 41 2.57 -5.80 4.88
C VAL A 41 2.04 -4.58 4.11
N LEU A 42 2.57 -3.39 4.36
CA LEU A 42 2.18 -2.16 3.66
C LEU A 42 2.51 -2.21 2.15
N VAL A 43 3.69 -2.73 1.79
CA VAL A 43 4.09 -2.87 0.38
C VAL A 43 3.22 -3.90 -0.33
N ILE A 44 2.96 -5.06 0.29
CA ILE A 44 2.13 -6.12 -0.29
C ILE A 44 0.69 -5.62 -0.47
N THR A 45 0.10 -5.00 0.56
CA THR A 45 -1.26 -4.44 0.48
C THR A 45 -1.36 -3.30 -0.54
N GLY A 46 -0.35 -2.44 -0.64
CA GLY A 46 -0.26 -1.42 -1.69
C GLY A 46 -0.10 -2.01 -3.09
N GLY A 47 0.71 -3.07 -3.25
CA GLY A 47 0.98 -3.75 -4.51
C GLY A 47 -0.26 -4.38 -5.14
N ILE A 48 -1.06 -5.09 -4.32
CA ILE A 48 -2.31 -5.75 -4.73
C ILE A 48 -3.36 -4.72 -5.19
N GLY A 49 -3.25 -3.44 -4.78
CA GLY A 49 -4.20 -2.39 -5.14
C GLY A 49 -5.59 -2.60 -4.53
N PHE A 50 -5.65 -3.42 -3.48
CA PHE A 50 -6.85 -3.77 -2.74
C PHE A 50 -6.48 -3.81 -1.25
N CYS A 51 -7.00 -2.85 -0.48
CA CYS A 51 -6.93 -2.91 0.97
C CYS A 51 -8.21 -3.55 1.50
N GLY A 52 -8.10 -4.73 2.13
CA GLY A 52 -9.25 -5.46 2.67
C GLY A 52 -10.04 -4.67 3.71
N LEU A 53 -9.38 -3.82 4.50
CA LEU A 53 -10.05 -2.96 5.48
C LEU A 53 -10.95 -1.92 4.78
N TYR A 54 -10.47 -1.30 3.70
CA TYR A 54 -11.28 -0.36 2.90
C TYR A 54 -12.45 -1.07 2.21
N ALA A 55 -12.27 -2.34 1.80
CA ALA A 55 -13.35 -3.15 1.26
C ALA A 55 -14.41 -3.48 2.33
N LEU A 56 -13.97 -3.77 3.56
CA LEU A 56 -14.85 -4.05 4.70
C LEU A 56 -15.66 -2.80 5.13
N PHE A 57 -15.03 -1.62 5.08
CA PHE A 57 -15.67 -0.34 5.35
C PHE A 57 -16.36 0.28 4.12
N GLY A 58 -16.34 -0.37 2.95
CA GLY A 58 -16.98 0.12 1.72
C GLY A 58 -16.33 1.38 1.11
N ILE A 59 -15.14 1.78 1.56
CA ILE A 59 -14.44 2.99 1.12
C ILE A 59 -13.67 2.69 -0.16
N ASN A 60 -13.97 3.43 -1.23
CA ASN A 60 -13.19 3.40 -2.46
C ASN A 60 -12.45 4.72 -2.61
N THR A 61 -11.12 4.70 -2.49
CA THR A 61 -10.27 5.86 -2.79
C THR A 61 -9.77 5.85 -4.24
N CYS A 62 -10.21 4.87 -5.03
CA CYS A 62 -10.11 4.95 -6.48
C CYS A 62 -10.87 6.19 -6.97
N PRO A 63 -10.19 7.22 -7.50
CA PRO A 63 -10.90 8.18 -8.31
C PRO A 63 -11.49 7.38 -9.47
N LEU A 64 -12.80 7.49 -9.70
CA LEU A 64 -13.36 7.11 -10.99
C LEU A 64 -12.53 7.85 -12.03
N ASP A 65 -11.77 7.09 -12.82
CA ASP A 65 -11.06 7.58 -13.99
C ASP A 65 -12.10 8.29 -14.87
N LYS A 66 -12.17 9.62 -14.77
CA LYS A 66 -12.68 10.42 -15.86
C LYS A 66 -11.62 10.38 -16.96
N ARG A 67 -11.70 9.33 -17.77
CA ARG A 67 -11.01 9.10 -19.05
C ARG A 67 -9.49 8.95 -18.95
N LYS A 68 -8.96 7.78 -19.33
CA LYS A 68 -8.49 7.49 -20.70
C LYS A 68 -8.55 6.00 -21.04
N GLY A 69 -9.19 5.68 -22.17
CA GLY A 69 -9.00 4.42 -22.85
C GLY A 69 -7.54 4.23 -23.28
N LYS A 70 -7.03 3.03 -23.00
CA LYS A 70 -6.01 2.26 -23.74
C LYS A 70 -6.25 0.81 -23.27
N GLU A 71 -6.72 -0.19 -24.01
CA GLU A 71 -6.60 -0.52 -25.43
C GLU A 71 -5.30 -0.03 -26.04
N LYS A 72 -4.21 -0.69 -25.66
CA LYS A 72 -3.47 -1.58 -26.56
C LYS A 72 -2.91 -2.75 -25.76
#